data_AF-A0A2M8G325-F1
#
_entry.id   AF-A0A2M8G325-F1
#
_cell.length_a   1.000
_cell.length_b   1.000
_cell.length_c   1.000
_cell.angle_alpha   90.00
_cell.angle_beta   90.00
_cell.angle_gamma   90.00
#
_symmetry.space_group_name_H-M   'P 1'
#
loop_
_entity.id
_entity.type
_entity.pdbx_description
1 polymer ?
#
loop_
_entity_poly.entity_id
_entity_poly.type
_entity_poly.pdbx_seq_one_letter_code
_entity_poly.pdbx_strand_id
1 'polypeptide(L)'
;MNIFEQVKKHWQQLRKGTYQFLDGIKETDLDLKLPFAKSQTIRYQLHCMCGAQESNISLIVEDKWNGYSSSLDKLGKTDLATIKTHLQAADKQMLAAYQSPNLGRRNGH
;
A
#
# COMPACT_ATOMS: atom_id res chain seq x y z
N MET A 1 -1.65 17.41 18.68
CA MET A 1 -1.73 16.40 17.60
C MET A 1 -1.08 15.12 18.11
N ASN A 2 -1.81 14.00 18.21
CA ASN A 2 -1.24 12.74 18.71
C ASN A 2 -0.42 12.03 17.61
N ILE A 3 0.29 10.95 17.97
CA ILE A 3 1.14 10.21 17.03
C ILE A 3 0.34 9.63 15.86
N PHE A 4 -0.90 9.19 16.09
CA PHE A 4 -1.77 8.65 15.05
C PHE A 4 -2.12 9.71 14.00
N GLU A 5 -2.51 10.91 14.42
CA GLU A 5 -2.80 12.02 13.50
C GLU A 5 -1.57 12.45 12.70
N GLN A 6 -0.37 12.36 13.29
CA GLN A 6 0.89 12.60 12.57
C GLN A 6 1.16 11.53 11.50
N VAL A 7 1.04 10.25 11.86
CA VAL A 7 1.21 9.12 10.94
C VAL A 7 0.21 9.22 9.79
N LYS A 8 -1.07 9.46 10.10
CA LYS A 8 -2.14 9.64 9.11
C LYS A 8 -1.83 10.80 8.15
N LYS A 9 -1.43 11.96 8.68
CA LYS A 9 -1.07 13.12 7.87
C LYS A 9 0.09 12.80 6.92
N HIS A 10 1.16 12.21 7.41
CA HIS A 10 2.31 11.86 6.58
C HIS A 10 1.99 10.76 5.56
N TRP A 11 1.19 9.77 5.94
CA TRP A 11 0.70 8.74 5.02
C TRP A 11 -0.07 9.35 3.85
N GLN A 12 -1.02 10.24 4.15
CA GLN A 12 -1.81 10.93 3.13
C GLN A 12 -0.96 11.80 2.21
N GLN A 13 0.07 12.46 2.74
CA GLN A 13 1.03 13.24 1.94
C GLN A 13 1.82 12.37 0.95
N LEU A 14 2.35 11.23 1.42
CA LEU A 14 3.09 10.28 0.57
C LEU A 14 2.18 9.67 -0.51
N ARG A 15 0.98 9.23 -0.12
CA ARG A 15 0.01 8.64 -1.05
C ARG A 15 -0.50 9.63 -2.09
N LYS A 16 -0.65 10.91 -1.74
CA LYS A 16 -0.98 11.95 -2.73
C LYS A 16 0.02 11.97 -3.88
N GLY A 17 1.32 11.89 -3.61
CA GLY A 17 2.34 11.81 -4.65
C GLY A 17 2.21 10.57 -5.53
N THR A 18 1.88 9.41 -4.92
CA THR A 18 1.59 8.18 -5.66
C THR A 18 0.41 8.37 -6.62
N TYR A 19 -0.70 8.93 -6.13
CA TYR A 19 -1.89 9.13 -6.97
C TYR A 19 -1.69 10.18 -8.06
N GLN A 20 -0.96 11.26 -7.77
CA GLN A 20 -0.57 12.23 -8.80
C GLN A 20 0.28 11.60 -9.90
N PHE A 21 1.20 10.70 -9.55
CA PHE A 21 1.95 9.93 -10.53
C PHE A 21 1.04 9.03 -11.37
N LEU A 22 0.14 8.27 -10.73
CA LEU A 22 -0.81 7.39 -11.43
C LEU A 22 -1.74 8.15 -12.38
N ASP A 23 -2.13 9.37 -12.01
CA ASP A 23 -2.98 10.25 -12.83
C ASP A 23 -2.22 10.86 -14.02
N GLY A 24 -0.88 10.82 -14.00
CA GLY A 24 -0.02 11.38 -15.05
C GLY A 24 0.52 10.38 -16.07
N ILE A 25 0.34 9.08 -15.84
CA ILE A 25 0.86 8.02 -16.73
C ILE A 25 -0.25 7.37 -17.56
N LYS A 26 0.12 6.78 -18.68
CA LYS A 26 -0.76 5.98 -19.55
C LYS A 26 -0.69 4.51 -19.16
N GLU A 27 -1.70 3.74 -19.58
CA GLU A 27 -1.76 2.30 -19.35
C GLU A 27 -0.51 1.57 -19.90
N THR A 28 0.01 2.02 -21.04
CA THR A 28 1.23 1.49 -21.67
C THR A 28 2.48 1.71 -20.85
N ASP A 29 2.49 2.71 -19.98
CA ASP A 29 3.66 3.07 -19.18
C ASP A 29 3.87 2.07 -18.03
N LEU A 30 2.84 1.32 -17.64
CA LEU A 30 2.91 0.32 -16.57
C LEU A 30 3.99 -0.75 -16.82
N ASP A 31 4.31 -1.02 -18.08
CA ASP A 31 5.29 -2.05 -18.44
C ASP A 31 6.71 -1.47 -18.66
N LEU A 32 6.89 -0.15 -18.47
CA LEU A 32 8.21 0.49 -18.47
C LEU A 32 9.00 0.15 -17.20
N LYS A 33 10.33 0.11 -17.34
CA LYS A 33 11.30 -0.07 -16.25
C LYS A 33 12.47 0.89 -16.42
N LEU A 34 13.18 1.18 -15.32
CA LEU A 34 14.40 2.00 -15.38
C LEU A 34 15.53 1.22 -16.09
N PRO A 35 16.53 1.91 -16.68
CA PRO A 35 17.61 1.29 -17.45
C PRO A 35 18.68 0.63 -16.55
N PHE A 36 18.27 -0.19 -15.59
CA PHE A 36 19.14 -0.95 -14.70
C PHE A 36 18.71 -2.42 -14.70
N ALA A 37 19.69 -3.33 -14.68
CA ALA A 37 19.46 -4.77 -14.87
C ALA A 37 18.45 -5.39 -13.89
N LYS A 38 18.39 -4.89 -12.65
CA LYS A 38 17.49 -5.38 -11.58
C LYS A 38 16.21 -4.55 -11.41
N SER A 39 15.97 -3.57 -12.29
CA SER A 39 14.75 -2.77 -12.23
C SER A 39 13.53 -3.62 -12.61
N GLN A 40 12.43 -3.40 -11.91
CA GLN A 40 11.13 -4.01 -12.20
C GLN A 40 10.23 -3.00 -12.90
N THR A 41 9.16 -3.50 -13.51
CA THR A 41 8.17 -2.64 -14.17
C THR A 41 7.43 -1.76 -13.17
N ILE A 42 6.86 -0.65 -13.64
CA ILE A 42 5.98 0.21 -12.83
C ILE A 42 4.82 -0.63 -12.26
N ARG A 43 4.22 -1.52 -13.07
CA ARG A 43 3.17 -2.47 -12.67
C ARG A 43 3.60 -3.30 -11.46
N TYR A 44 4.78 -3.90 -11.53
CA TYR A 44 5.32 -4.71 -10.44
C TYR A 44 5.56 -3.88 -9.17
N GLN A 45 6.08 -2.66 -9.31
CA GLN A 45 6.31 -1.80 -8.14
C GLN A 45 5.00 -1.39 -7.45
N LEU A 46 3.97 -1.02 -8.22
CA LEU A 46 2.64 -0.70 -7.68
C LEU A 46 1.99 -1.92 -7.02
N HIS A 47 2.19 -3.11 -7.61
CA HIS A 47 1.79 -4.37 -7.02
C HIS A 47 2.46 -4.59 -5.65
N CYS A 48 3.78 -4.44 -5.56
CA CYS A 48 4.50 -4.52 -4.30
C CYS A 48 4.05 -3.49 -3.27
N MET A 49 3.74 -2.26 -3.69
CA MET A 49 3.22 -1.22 -2.80
C MET A 49 1.87 -1.60 -2.19
N CYS A 50 0.99 -2.22 -2.97
CA CYS A 50 -0.31 -2.73 -2.50
C CYS A 50 -0.10 -3.90 -1.55
N GLY A 51 0.64 -4.93 -1.97
CA GLY A 51 0.86 -6.12 -1.17
C GLY A 51 1.60 -5.85 0.12
N ALA A 52 2.66 -5.04 0.11
CA ALA A 52 3.40 -4.68 1.34
C ALA A 52 2.50 -3.99 2.37
N GLN A 53 1.52 -3.22 1.94
CA GLN A 53 0.57 -2.59 2.85
C GLN A 53 -0.41 -3.59 3.43
N GLU A 54 -1.10 -4.34 2.57
CA GLU A 54 -2.14 -5.30 3.00
C GLU A 54 -1.58 -6.38 3.92
N SER A 55 -0.37 -6.81 3.60
CA SER A 55 0.48 -7.65 4.43
C SER A 55 0.59 -7.17 5.88
N ASN A 56 0.98 -5.91 6.09
CA ASN A 56 1.23 -5.38 7.43
C ASN A 56 -0.04 -5.19 8.28
N ILE A 57 -1.24 -5.25 7.68
CA ILE A 57 -2.50 -5.06 8.41
C ILE A 57 -2.69 -6.15 9.46
N SER A 58 -2.41 -7.41 9.10
CA SER A 58 -2.47 -8.54 10.04
C SER A 58 -1.53 -8.35 11.23
N LEU A 59 -0.30 -7.89 10.96
CA LEU A 59 0.68 -7.58 12.02
C LEU A 59 0.19 -6.47 12.95
N ILE A 60 -0.53 -5.48 12.43
CA ILE A 60 -1.04 -4.36 13.22
C ILE A 60 -2.26 -4.75 14.06
N VAL A 61 -3.18 -5.52 13.49
CA VAL A 61 -4.46 -5.86 14.12
C VAL A 61 -4.34 -7.06 15.05
N GLU A 62 -3.57 -8.07 14.64
CA GLU A 62 -3.50 -9.40 15.26
C GLU A 62 -2.13 -9.71 15.87
N ASP A 63 -1.14 -8.82 15.73
CA ASP A 63 0.26 -9.06 16.14
C ASP A 63 0.91 -10.28 15.47
N LYS A 64 0.40 -10.66 14.29
CA LYS A 64 0.87 -11.83 13.56
C LYS A 64 1.21 -11.48 12.12
N TRP A 65 2.39 -11.92 11.69
CA TRP A 65 2.78 -11.83 10.30
C TRP A 65 2.35 -13.08 9.53
N ASN A 66 1.48 -12.92 8.52
CA ASN A 66 0.92 -14.02 7.72
C ASN A 66 1.60 -14.20 6.35
N GLY A 67 2.70 -13.51 6.09
CA GLY A 67 3.40 -13.56 4.81
C GLY A 67 2.82 -12.60 3.77
N TYR A 68 3.55 -12.41 2.67
CA TYR A 68 3.16 -11.47 1.62
C TYR A 68 1.83 -11.87 1.00
N SER A 69 0.92 -10.91 0.93
CA SER A 69 -0.37 -11.05 0.26
C SER A 69 -0.70 -9.75 -0.45
N SER A 70 -1.07 -9.83 -1.73
CA SER A 70 -1.70 -8.74 -2.45
C SER A 70 -3.07 -9.14 -2.96
N SER A 71 -4.05 -8.26 -2.80
CA SER A 71 -5.36 -8.35 -3.45
C SER A 71 -5.27 -8.33 -4.97
N LEU A 72 -4.14 -7.89 -5.53
CA LEU A 72 -3.83 -7.93 -6.95
C LEU A 72 -3.31 -9.32 -7.41
N ASP A 73 -2.83 -10.20 -6.52
CA ASP A 73 -2.28 -11.52 -6.88
C ASP A 73 -3.30 -12.43 -7.58
N LYS A 74 -4.59 -12.22 -7.28
CA LYS A 74 -5.70 -13.01 -7.82
C LYS A 74 -6.18 -12.51 -9.19
N LEU A 75 -5.59 -11.44 -9.70
CA LEU A 75 -5.99 -10.77 -10.92
C LEU A 75 -4.98 -11.08 -12.02
N GLY A 76 -5.45 -11.58 -13.17
CA GLY A 76 -4.56 -11.95 -14.27
C GLY A 76 -3.79 -10.75 -14.85
N LYS A 77 -4.51 -9.71 -15.29
CA LYS A 77 -3.95 -8.44 -15.76
C LYS A 77 -4.63 -7.29 -15.03
N THR A 78 -3.85 -6.38 -14.48
CA THR A 78 -4.32 -5.29 -13.62
C THR A 78 -4.13 -3.95 -14.31
N ASP A 79 -5.22 -3.30 -14.75
CA ASP A 79 -5.11 -1.97 -15.36
C ASP A 79 -4.87 -0.85 -14.33
N LEU A 80 -4.57 0.38 -14.79
CA LEU A 80 -4.34 1.53 -13.92
C LEU A 80 -5.49 1.78 -12.95
N ALA A 81 -6.73 1.68 -13.44
CA ALA A 81 -7.93 1.90 -12.64
C ALA A 81 -8.03 0.86 -11.52
N THR A 82 -7.82 -0.41 -11.84
CA THR A 82 -7.80 -1.53 -10.90
C THR A 82 -6.72 -1.33 -9.85
N ILE A 83 -5.48 -1.04 -10.27
CA ILE A 83 -4.36 -0.79 -9.35
C ILE A 83 -4.70 0.36 -8.39
N LYS A 84 -5.24 1.46 -8.91
CA LYS A 84 -5.62 2.63 -8.10
C LYS A 84 -6.71 2.28 -7.10
N THR A 85 -7.74 1.54 -7.50
CA THR A 85 -8.81 1.08 -6.62
C THR A 85 -8.26 0.22 -5.47
N HIS A 86 -7.38 -0.73 -5.77
CA HIS A 86 -6.80 -1.61 -4.76
C HIS A 86 -5.85 -0.87 -3.80
N LEU A 87 -5.04 0.08 -4.30
CA LEU A 87 -4.23 0.94 -3.43
C LEU A 87 -5.08 1.80 -2.48
N GLN A 88 -6.18 2.36 -2.98
CA GLN A 88 -7.11 3.15 -2.16
C GLN A 88 -7.83 2.29 -1.12
N ALA A 89 -8.19 1.06 -1.47
CA ALA A 89 -8.77 0.09 -0.54
C ALA A 89 -7.77 -0.28 0.56
N ALA A 90 -6.51 -0.60 0.19
CA ALA A 90 -5.45 -0.86 1.13
C ALA A 90 -5.20 0.33 2.07
N ASP A 91 -5.22 1.57 1.55
CA ASP A 91 -5.11 2.81 2.35
C ASP A 91 -6.21 2.91 3.39
N LYS A 92 -7.46 2.68 3.00
CA LYS A 92 -8.59 2.70 3.93
C LYS A 92 -8.44 1.63 5.02
N GLN A 93 -8.06 0.41 4.65
CA GLN A 93 -7.89 -0.69 5.60
C GLN A 93 -6.74 -0.43 6.58
N MET A 94 -5.61 0.08 6.10
CA MET A 94 -4.45 0.40 6.93
C MET A 94 -4.76 1.51 7.94
N LEU A 95 -5.45 2.57 7.50
CA LEU A 95 -5.86 3.65 8.41
C LEU A 95 -6.86 3.15 9.47
N ALA A 96 -7.77 2.25 9.10
CA ALA A 96 -8.68 1.61 10.06
C ALA A 96 -7.91 0.71 11.04
N ALA A 97 -6.92 -0.05 10.57
CA ALA A 97 -6.06 -0.87 11.41
C ALA A 97 -5.33 -0.03 12.47
N TYR A 98 -4.83 1.16 12.10
CA TYR A 98 -4.19 2.09 13.02
C TYR A 98 -5.13 2.71 14.07
N GLN A 99 -6.45 2.65 13.87
CA GLN A 99 -7.46 3.05 14.85
C GLN A 99 -7.88 1.90 15.77
N SER A 100 -7.37 0.69 15.53
CA SER A 100 -7.70 -0.48 16.34
C SER A 100 -7.25 -0.26 17.79
N PRO A 101 -8.11 -0.53 18.79
CA PRO A 101 -7.79 -0.38 20.22
C PRO A 101 -6.59 -1.24 20.68
N ASN A 102 -6.13 -2.17 19.84
CA ASN A 102 -4.96 -2.99 20.09
C ASN A 102 -3.62 -2.24 19.95
N LEU A 103 -3.56 -1.10 19.25
CA LEU A 103 -2.29 -0.38 19.05
C LEU A 103 -1.67 0.23 20.31
N GLY A 104 -2.47 0.45 21.37
CA GLY A 104 -2.06 1.17 22.58
C GLY A 104 -1.78 0.30 23.80
N ARG A 105 -2.03 -1.02 23.75
CA ARG A 105 -1.85 -1.92 24.92
C ARG A 105 -0.42 -2.40 25.14
N ARG A 106 0.54 -1.90 24.35
CA ARG A 106 1.94 -2.39 24.31
C ARG A 106 2.90 -1.79 25.36
N ASN A 107 2.41 -1.19 26.45
CA ASN A 107 3.26 -0.81 27.59
C ASN A 107 2.98 -1.74 28.77
N GLY A 108 3.47 -2.98 28.72
CA GLY A 108 3.20 -3.97 29.75
C GLY A 108 3.99 -5.28 29.63
N HIS A 109 5.23 -5.22 29.13
CA HIS A 109 6.23 -6.27 29.31
C HIS A 109 7.55 -5.63 29.73
#